data_AF-A0A7C2P8H1-F1
#
_entry.id   AF-A0A7C2P8H1-F1
#
_cell.length_a   1.000
_cell.length_b   1.000
_cell.length_c   1.000
_cell.angle_alpha   90.00
_cell.angle_beta   90.00
_cell.angle_gamma   90.00
#
_symmetry.space_group_name_H-M   'P 1'
#
loop_
_entity.id
_entity.type
_entity.pdbx_description
1 polymer ?
#
loop_
_entity_poly.entity_id
_entity_poly.type
_entity_poly.pdbx_seq_one_letter_code
_entity_poly.pdbx_strand_id
1 'polypeptide(L)'
;ATANIYSFHISPNLAKAIRELIDHYPKNLQDIFSEFLFYIYTGRSLYEFLFLLLSGFFRKESYENLETKTIEARIVKAGSNMHFLGPNLLFFINFQEVLNMNTQKYYTNWAFRAGQELKKLYNENESTQKKLEPLTYRLLEAVRRKDKEYFIHNLIRAYLEVEKEIPFFFKEALDDKNFSMIAYAFLIGLNSEEKSKEEQSKEGQATDEGENSESA
;
A
#
# COMPACT_ATOMS: atom_id res chain seq x y z
N ALA A 1 -2.85 41.42 23.03
CA ALA A 1 -2.34 40.14 22.49
C ALA A 1 -2.91 39.98 21.08
N THR A 2 -2.07 40.00 20.05
CA THR A 2 -2.47 39.67 18.68
C THR A 2 -2.47 38.14 18.58
N ALA A 3 -3.65 37.54 18.49
CA ALA A 3 -3.74 36.11 18.19
C ALA A 3 -3.25 35.91 16.75
N ASN A 4 -2.14 35.20 16.58
CA ASN A 4 -1.72 34.71 15.27
C ASN A 4 -2.71 33.62 14.84
N ILE A 5 -3.80 34.02 14.21
CA ILE A 5 -4.77 33.11 13.62
C ILE A 5 -4.15 32.62 12.30
N TYR A 6 -3.49 31.47 12.35
CA TYR A 6 -3.08 30.77 11.14
C TYR A 6 -4.33 30.15 10.50
N SER A 7 -4.76 30.69 9.37
CA SER A 7 -5.88 30.11 8.61
C SER A 7 -5.42 28.84 7.90
N PHE A 8 -5.62 27.68 8.54
CA PHE A 8 -5.40 26.38 7.93
C PHE A 8 -6.47 26.12 6.87
N HIS A 9 -6.08 26.16 5.59
CA HIS A 9 -6.96 25.79 4.48
C HIS A 9 -6.75 24.31 4.18
N ILE A 10 -7.69 23.47 4.64
CA ILE A 10 -7.75 22.04 4.37
C ILE A 10 -8.92 21.79 3.43
N SER A 11 -8.72 21.01 2.37
CA SER A 11 -9.81 20.67 1.45
C SER A 11 -10.88 19.82 2.17
N PRO A 12 -12.17 19.90 1.78
CA PRO A 12 -13.21 19.08 2.38
C PRO A 12 -12.91 17.57 2.35
N ASN A 13 -12.31 17.09 1.27
CA ASN A 13 -11.90 15.69 1.12
C ASN A 13 -10.76 15.31 2.07
N LEU A 14 -9.78 16.21 2.26
CA LEU A 14 -8.70 15.97 3.22
C LEU A 14 -9.20 16.00 4.66
N ALA A 15 -10.09 16.95 5.00
CA ALA A 15 -10.74 16.98 6.31
C ALA A 15 -11.55 15.70 6.58
N LYS A 16 -12.26 15.20 5.56
CA LYS A 16 -12.98 13.92 5.62
C LYS A 16 -12.02 12.75 5.84
N ALA A 17 -10.95 12.64 5.05
CA ALA A 17 -9.98 11.56 5.16
C ALA A 17 -9.28 11.54 6.52
N ILE A 18 -8.86 12.71 7.03
CA ILE A 18 -8.28 12.85 8.37
C ILE A 18 -9.28 12.36 9.41
N ARG A 19 -10.51 12.88 9.41
CA ARG A 19 -11.54 12.50 10.39
C ARG A 19 -11.86 11.01 10.38
N GLU A 20 -11.88 10.37 9.22
CA GLU A 20 -12.25 8.96 9.09
C GLU A 20 -11.10 8.00 9.41
N LEU A 21 -9.85 8.39 9.13
CA LEU A 21 -8.73 7.44 9.09
C LEU A 21 -7.57 7.78 10.02
N ILE A 22 -7.38 9.01 10.48
CA ILE A 22 -6.15 9.39 11.21
C ILE A 22 -5.95 8.59 12.49
N ASP A 23 -7.03 8.31 13.23
CA ASP A 23 -7.01 7.54 14.48
C ASP A 23 -6.65 6.05 14.25
N HIS A 24 -6.78 5.60 13.00
CA HIS A 24 -6.45 4.26 12.55
C HIS A 24 -5.05 4.18 11.90
N TYR A 25 -4.21 5.21 12.07
CA TYR A 25 -2.85 5.20 11.51
C TYR A 25 -2.05 4.01 12.08
N PRO A 26 -1.41 3.17 11.25
CA PRO A 26 -0.80 1.94 11.72
C PRO A 26 0.36 2.17 12.70
N LYS A 27 0.31 1.51 13.87
CA LYS A 27 1.32 1.63 14.94
C LYS A 27 2.74 1.27 14.49
N ASN A 28 2.89 0.30 13.59
CA ASN A 28 4.19 -0.11 13.07
C ASN A 28 4.77 0.85 12.01
N LEU A 29 4.06 1.95 11.68
CA LEU A 29 4.50 2.96 10.71
C LEU A 29 4.69 4.33 11.37
N GLN A 30 4.66 4.42 12.71
CA GLN A 30 4.75 5.70 13.44
C GLN A 30 6.03 6.49 13.12
N ASP A 31 7.13 5.80 12.83
CA ASP A 31 8.41 6.43 12.47
C ASP A 31 8.35 7.26 11.17
N ILE A 32 7.32 7.08 10.34
CA ILE A 32 7.08 7.84 9.11
C ILE A 32 5.78 8.65 9.15
N PHE A 33 5.19 8.83 10.33
CA PHE A 33 3.96 9.59 10.48
C PHE A 33 4.13 11.06 10.07
N SER A 34 5.28 11.65 10.38
CA SER A 34 5.56 13.05 10.04
C SER A 34 5.67 13.29 8.53
N GLU A 35 6.28 12.35 7.81
CA GLU A 35 6.42 12.34 6.36
C GLU A 35 5.04 12.12 5.71
N PHE A 36 4.22 11.24 6.27
CA PHE A 36 2.84 11.05 5.84
C PHE A 36 2.02 12.34 5.99
N LEU A 37 2.07 13.00 7.15
CA LEU A 37 1.39 14.28 7.39
C LEU A 37 1.85 15.35 6.40
N PHE A 38 3.15 15.41 6.11
CA PHE A 38 3.68 16.33 5.11
C PHE A 38 3.09 16.06 3.72
N TYR A 39 3.01 14.79 3.29
CA TYR A 39 2.45 14.44 1.98
C TYR A 39 0.99 14.88 1.86
N ILE A 40 0.14 14.54 2.84
CA ILE A 40 -1.28 14.88 2.77
C ILE A 40 -1.50 16.40 2.88
N TYR A 41 -0.71 17.11 3.68
CA TYR A 41 -0.81 18.56 3.84
C TYR A 41 -0.40 19.31 2.57
N THR A 42 0.65 18.83 1.88
CA THR A 42 1.15 19.43 0.64
C THR A 42 0.42 18.95 -0.61
N GLY A 43 -0.59 18.08 -0.47
CA GLY A 43 -1.35 17.52 -1.58
C GLY A 43 -0.55 16.56 -2.46
N ARG A 44 0.58 16.02 -1.96
CA ARG A 44 1.36 15.01 -2.66
C ARG A 44 0.66 13.66 -2.63
N SER A 45 0.87 12.86 -3.67
CA SER A 45 0.23 11.56 -3.82
C SER A 45 0.78 10.54 -2.83
N LEU A 46 -0.10 9.86 -2.10
CA LEU A 46 0.29 8.73 -1.26
C LEU A 46 0.69 7.49 -2.07
N TYR A 47 0.40 7.45 -3.38
CA TYR A 47 0.97 6.45 -4.26
C TYR A 47 2.46 6.68 -4.52
N GLU A 48 2.90 7.93 -4.58
CA GLU A 48 4.32 8.26 -4.64
C GLU A 48 5.01 7.90 -3.31
N PHE A 49 4.34 8.18 -2.17
CA PHE A 49 4.80 7.76 -0.86
C PHE A 49 5.01 6.24 -0.77
N LEU A 50 4.02 5.46 -1.22
CA LEU A 50 4.10 4.00 -1.32
C LEU A 50 5.23 3.54 -2.25
N PHE A 51 5.39 4.19 -3.41
CA PHE A 51 6.49 3.88 -4.33
C PHE A 51 7.85 4.01 -3.65
N LEU A 52 8.08 5.09 -2.89
CA LEU A 52 9.33 5.32 -2.17
C LEU A 52 9.57 4.27 -1.08
N LEU A 53 8.54 3.94 -0.28
CA LEU A 53 8.63 2.88 0.72
C LEU A 53 8.97 1.53 0.09
N LEU A 54 8.23 1.14 -0.94
CA LEU A 54 8.43 -0.15 -1.62
C LEU A 54 9.78 -0.21 -2.33
N SER A 55 10.24 0.90 -2.91
CA SER A 55 11.59 0.97 -3.49
C SER A 55 12.66 0.71 -2.44
N GLY A 56 12.54 1.34 -1.27
CA GLY A 56 13.42 1.09 -0.13
C GLY A 56 13.42 -0.37 0.30
N PHE A 57 12.23 -0.97 0.41
CA PHE A 57 12.06 -2.36 0.82
C PHE A 57 12.66 -3.35 -0.17
N PHE A 58 12.42 -3.18 -1.49
CA PHE A 58 12.91 -4.12 -2.49
C PHE A 58 14.39 -3.92 -2.83
N ARG A 59 14.91 -2.70 -2.75
CA ARG A 59 16.29 -2.39 -3.17
C ARG A 59 17.18 -1.97 -2.00
N LYS A 60 17.12 -2.72 -0.89
CA LYS A 60 17.82 -2.36 0.38
C LYS A 60 19.29 -2.04 0.16
N GLU A 61 20.00 -2.88 -0.58
CA GLU A 61 21.43 -2.70 -0.88
C GLU A 61 21.71 -1.41 -1.65
N SER A 62 20.80 -0.99 -2.54
CA SER A 62 20.94 0.27 -3.28
C SER A 62 20.86 1.51 -2.39
N TYR A 63 20.39 1.36 -1.13
CA TYR A 63 20.13 2.47 -0.21
C TYR A 63 20.86 2.32 1.14
N GLU A 64 21.84 1.42 1.24
CA GLU A 64 22.58 1.17 2.49
C GLU A 64 23.17 2.48 3.07
N ASN A 65 23.78 3.28 2.20
CA ASN A 65 24.43 4.56 2.52
C ASN A 65 23.57 5.80 2.24
N LEU A 66 22.25 5.64 2.11
CA LEU A 66 21.35 6.75 1.79
C LEU A 66 21.31 7.77 2.94
N GLU A 67 21.72 9.00 2.67
CA GLU A 67 21.58 10.11 3.63
C GLU A 67 20.11 10.56 3.76
N THR A 68 19.63 10.72 5.00
CA THR A 68 18.22 11.01 5.33
C THR A 68 17.87 12.50 5.37
N LYS A 69 18.57 13.32 4.56
CA LYS A 69 18.42 14.78 4.55
C LYS A 69 17.09 15.25 3.97
N THR A 70 16.51 14.50 3.02
CA THR A 70 15.22 14.82 2.39
C THR A 70 14.09 13.95 2.95
N ILE A 71 12.85 14.40 2.74
CA ILE A 71 11.64 13.66 3.13
C ILE A 71 11.60 12.34 2.35
N GLU A 72 11.86 12.39 1.06
CA GLU A 72 11.85 11.23 0.18
C GLU A 72 12.90 10.20 0.62
N ALA A 73 14.10 10.66 0.99
CA ALA A 73 15.15 9.76 1.48
C ALA A 73 14.80 9.10 2.82
N ARG A 74 14.10 9.81 3.72
CA ARG A 74 13.59 9.23 4.97
C ARG A 74 12.55 8.15 4.71
N ILE A 75 11.63 8.38 3.77
CA ILE A 75 10.62 7.38 3.37
C ILE A 75 11.30 6.14 2.78
N VAL A 76 12.25 6.31 1.86
CA VAL A 76 13.01 5.19 1.28
C VAL A 76 13.78 4.44 2.37
N LYS A 77 14.44 5.15 3.29
CA LYS A 77 15.18 4.52 4.39
C LYS A 77 14.25 3.73 5.30
N ALA A 78 13.08 4.26 5.63
CA ALA A 78 12.08 3.54 6.42
C ALA A 78 11.64 2.25 5.72
N GLY A 79 11.38 2.30 4.41
CA GLY A 79 11.11 1.11 3.60
C GLY A 79 12.24 0.07 3.68
N SER A 80 13.50 0.51 3.57
CA SER A 80 14.67 -0.40 3.65
C SER A 80 14.82 -1.08 5.02
N ASN A 81 14.36 -0.41 6.08
CA ASN A 81 14.38 -0.94 7.44
C ASN A 81 13.21 -1.90 7.74
N MET A 82 12.19 -2.00 6.86
CA MET A 82 11.09 -2.94 7.08
C MET A 82 11.54 -4.39 6.88
N HIS A 83 11.15 -5.27 7.80
CA HIS A 83 11.41 -6.70 7.70
C HIS A 83 10.43 -7.41 6.75
N PHE A 84 9.16 -7.03 6.79
CA PHE A 84 8.10 -7.59 5.97
C PHE A 84 7.13 -6.51 5.48
N LEU A 85 6.41 -6.80 4.40
CA LEU A 85 5.25 -6.01 3.97
C LEU A 85 3.97 -6.63 4.49
N GLY A 86 2.96 -5.80 4.76
CA GLY A 86 1.70 -6.27 5.33
C GLY A 86 0.52 -5.36 5.03
N PRO A 87 -0.69 -5.77 5.45
CA PRO A 87 -1.94 -5.06 5.15
C PRO A 87 -1.98 -3.63 5.73
N ASN A 88 -1.14 -3.33 6.73
CA ASN A 88 -1.02 -1.98 7.30
C ASN A 88 -0.63 -0.93 6.25
N LEU A 89 0.09 -1.32 5.18
CA LEU A 89 0.40 -0.40 4.08
C LEU A 89 -0.82 -0.04 3.22
N LEU A 90 -1.91 -0.83 3.27
CA LEU A 90 -3.16 -0.50 2.60
C LEU A 90 -3.81 0.77 3.19
N PHE A 91 -3.40 1.20 4.39
CA PHE A 91 -3.79 2.48 4.97
C PHE A 91 -3.56 3.64 3.97
N PHE A 92 -2.37 3.71 3.36
CA PHE A 92 -2.03 4.80 2.44
C PHE A 92 -2.89 4.78 1.18
N ILE A 93 -3.23 3.58 0.68
CA ILE A 93 -4.16 3.42 -0.47
C ILE A 93 -5.55 3.90 -0.06
N ASN A 94 -6.08 3.39 1.04
CA ASN A 94 -7.43 3.75 1.51
C ASN A 94 -7.55 5.25 1.78
N PHE A 95 -6.52 5.87 2.36
CA PHE A 95 -6.49 7.31 2.57
C PHE A 95 -6.53 8.08 1.24
N GLN A 96 -5.70 7.69 0.28
CA GLN A 96 -5.69 8.28 -1.07
C GLN A 96 -7.06 8.15 -1.76
N GLU A 97 -7.74 7.02 -1.58
CA GLU A 97 -9.02 6.78 -2.23
C GLU A 97 -10.17 7.57 -1.61
N VAL A 98 -10.12 7.90 -0.32
CA VAL A 98 -11.03 8.90 0.27
C VAL A 98 -10.76 10.28 -0.30
N LEU A 99 -9.49 10.68 -0.49
CA LEU A 99 -9.15 11.96 -1.12
C LEU A 99 -9.66 12.04 -2.57
N ASN A 100 -9.53 10.94 -3.31
CA ASN A 100 -9.97 10.80 -4.70
C ASN A 100 -11.49 10.65 -4.86
N MET A 101 -12.23 10.51 -3.75
CA MET A 101 -13.66 10.19 -3.74
C MET A 101 -13.98 8.90 -4.52
N ASN A 102 -13.07 7.92 -4.52
CA ASN A 102 -13.28 6.67 -5.23
C ASN A 102 -14.25 5.76 -4.46
N THR A 103 -15.34 5.37 -5.13
CA THR A 103 -16.37 4.48 -4.56
C THR A 103 -16.00 2.99 -4.65
N GLN A 104 -14.97 2.64 -5.42
CA GLN A 104 -14.58 1.26 -5.72
C GLN A 104 -13.47 0.72 -4.79
N LYS A 105 -13.31 1.30 -3.60
CA LYS A 105 -12.27 0.97 -2.61
C LYS A 105 -12.23 -0.50 -2.16
N TYR A 106 -13.29 -1.28 -2.42
CA TYR A 106 -13.35 -2.70 -2.08
C TYR A 106 -12.34 -3.54 -2.87
N TYR A 107 -11.93 -3.08 -4.06
CA TYR A 107 -10.92 -3.76 -4.86
C TYR A 107 -9.54 -3.78 -4.19
N THR A 108 -9.24 -2.87 -3.25
CA THR A 108 -7.99 -2.87 -2.48
C THR A 108 -7.75 -4.23 -1.80
N ASN A 109 -8.76 -4.76 -1.11
CA ASN A 109 -8.63 -6.03 -0.40
C ASN A 109 -8.56 -7.23 -1.36
N TRP A 110 -9.29 -7.18 -2.47
CA TRP A 110 -9.26 -8.24 -3.48
C TRP A 110 -7.90 -8.30 -4.17
N ALA A 111 -7.36 -7.14 -4.55
CA ALA A 111 -6.04 -7.02 -5.15
C ALA A 111 -4.94 -7.53 -4.21
N PHE A 112 -4.96 -7.13 -2.94
CA PHE A 112 -4.02 -7.61 -1.94
C PHE A 112 -4.06 -9.14 -1.79
N ARG A 113 -5.25 -9.72 -1.66
CA ARG A 113 -5.41 -11.18 -1.55
C ARG A 113 -4.96 -11.92 -2.80
N ALA A 114 -5.27 -11.41 -3.99
CA ALA A 114 -4.80 -11.99 -5.24
C ALA A 114 -3.26 -11.98 -5.35
N GLY A 115 -2.61 -10.95 -4.80
CA GLY A 115 -1.15 -10.91 -4.68
C GLY A 115 -0.62 -12.03 -3.79
N GLN A 116 -1.22 -12.21 -2.60
CA GLN A 116 -0.85 -13.28 -1.67
C GLN A 116 -1.04 -14.67 -2.28
N GLU A 117 -2.17 -14.89 -2.94
CA GLU A 117 -2.48 -16.15 -3.61
C GLU A 117 -1.45 -16.46 -4.71
N LEU A 118 -1.11 -15.47 -5.54
CA LEU A 118 -0.09 -15.66 -6.56
C LEU A 118 1.29 -15.95 -5.96
N LYS A 119 1.67 -15.25 -4.87
CA LYS A 119 2.91 -15.56 -4.13
C LYS A 119 2.95 -17.01 -3.67
N LYS A 120 1.84 -17.49 -3.09
CA LYS A 120 1.71 -18.87 -2.62
C LYS A 120 1.94 -19.86 -3.76
N LEU A 121 1.27 -19.67 -4.89
CA LEU A 121 1.43 -20.51 -6.08
C LEU A 121 2.87 -20.49 -6.61
N TYR A 122 3.51 -19.32 -6.64
CA TYR A 122 4.92 -19.19 -7.03
C TYR A 122 5.87 -19.95 -6.10
N ASN A 123 5.54 -20.07 -4.82
CA ASN A 123 6.35 -20.79 -3.83
C ASN A 123 6.12 -22.30 -3.83
N GLU A 124 5.15 -22.82 -4.59
CA GLU A 124 4.94 -24.28 -4.71
C GLU A 124 6.06 -24.96 -5.52
N ASN A 125 6.77 -24.23 -6.37
CA ASN A 125 7.88 -24.73 -7.17
C ASN A 125 9.11 -23.80 -7.10
N GLU A 126 10.31 -24.38 -6.92
CA GLU A 126 11.56 -23.61 -6.83
C GLU A 126 11.84 -22.79 -8.10
N SER A 127 11.47 -23.33 -9.27
CA SER A 127 11.66 -22.67 -10.57
C SER A 127 10.85 -21.39 -10.71
N THR A 128 9.61 -21.37 -10.20
CA THR A 128 8.74 -20.20 -10.19
C THR A 128 9.12 -19.26 -9.06
N GLN A 129 9.49 -19.78 -7.88
CA GLN A 129 9.90 -18.99 -6.72
C GLN A 129 11.04 -18.01 -7.06
N LYS A 130 12.07 -18.49 -7.77
CA LYS A 130 13.20 -17.64 -8.23
C LYS A 130 12.79 -16.52 -9.19
N LYS A 131 11.63 -16.63 -9.84
CA LYS A 131 11.09 -15.63 -10.77
C LYS A 131 10.24 -14.57 -10.07
N LEU A 132 9.90 -14.75 -8.79
CA LEU A 132 9.03 -13.84 -8.04
C LEU A 132 9.68 -12.45 -7.88
N GLU A 133 10.95 -12.40 -7.49
CA GLU A 133 11.65 -11.12 -7.31
C GLU A 133 11.79 -10.33 -8.64
N PRO A 134 12.25 -10.92 -9.76
CA PRO A 134 12.23 -10.24 -11.06
C PRO A 134 10.82 -9.80 -11.52
N LEU A 135 9.76 -10.53 -11.15
CA LEU A 135 8.39 -10.11 -11.39
C LEU A 135 8.04 -8.87 -10.56
N THR A 136 8.33 -8.87 -9.26
CA THR A 136 8.11 -7.73 -8.36
C THR A 136 8.75 -6.45 -8.88
N TYR A 137 10.01 -6.50 -9.36
CA TYR A 137 10.67 -5.31 -9.92
C TYR A 137 9.99 -4.79 -11.19
N ARG A 138 9.59 -5.69 -12.11
CA ARG A 138 8.87 -5.30 -13.34
C ARG A 138 7.53 -4.66 -13.02
N LEU A 139 6.79 -5.24 -12.06
CA LEU A 139 5.51 -4.70 -11.62
C LEU A 139 5.68 -3.34 -10.95
N LEU A 140 6.62 -3.19 -10.00
CA LEU A 140 6.88 -1.90 -9.35
C LEU A 140 7.20 -0.81 -10.39
N GLU A 141 8.01 -1.12 -11.39
CA GLU A 141 8.36 -0.18 -12.46
C GLU A 141 7.16 0.17 -13.34
N ALA A 142 6.30 -0.80 -13.66
CA ALA A 142 5.04 -0.57 -14.37
C ALA A 142 4.14 0.40 -13.60
N VAL A 143 3.97 0.17 -12.28
CA VAL A 143 3.14 1.02 -11.43
C VAL A 143 3.72 2.44 -11.35
N ARG A 144 5.04 2.58 -11.16
CA ARG A 144 5.74 3.87 -11.11
C ARG A 144 5.51 4.71 -12.37
N ARG A 145 5.55 4.08 -13.55
CA ARG A 145 5.35 4.73 -14.85
C ARG A 145 3.87 4.93 -15.20
N LYS A 146 2.95 4.40 -14.39
CA LYS A 146 1.53 4.28 -14.72
C LYS A 146 1.28 3.54 -16.05
N ASP A 147 2.14 2.57 -16.35
CA ASP A 147 2.09 1.79 -17.58
C ASP A 147 1.18 0.57 -17.39
N LYS A 148 -0.12 0.79 -17.64
CA LYS A 148 -1.18 -0.22 -17.47
C LYS A 148 -0.97 -1.42 -18.38
N GLU A 149 -0.57 -1.19 -19.63
CA GLU A 149 -0.34 -2.24 -20.61
C GLU A 149 0.82 -3.12 -20.17
N TYR A 150 1.95 -2.52 -19.76
CA TYR A 150 3.08 -3.28 -19.26
C TYR A 150 2.74 -4.03 -17.96
N PHE A 151 1.96 -3.43 -17.05
CA PHE A 151 1.50 -4.10 -15.84
C PHE A 151 0.66 -5.34 -16.17
N ILE A 152 -0.38 -5.19 -16.99
CA ILE A 152 -1.28 -6.29 -17.38
C ILE A 152 -0.54 -7.37 -18.15
N HIS A 153 0.39 -7.01 -19.04
CA HIS A 153 1.21 -7.98 -19.76
C HIS A 153 2.04 -8.84 -18.81
N ASN A 154 2.67 -8.23 -17.81
CA ASN A 154 3.42 -8.97 -16.79
C ASN A 154 2.50 -9.80 -15.89
N LEU A 155 1.29 -9.31 -15.59
CA LEU A 155 0.28 -10.05 -14.84
C LEU A 155 -0.18 -11.30 -15.59
N ILE A 156 -0.51 -11.18 -16.88
CA ILE A 156 -0.89 -12.32 -17.73
C ILE A 156 0.21 -13.37 -17.73
N ARG A 157 1.46 -12.96 -17.96
CA ARG A 157 2.61 -13.88 -17.92
C ARG A 157 2.74 -14.57 -16.57
N ALA A 158 2.50 -13.85 -15.47
CA ALA A 158 2.65 -14.41 -14.14
C ALA A 158 1.60 -15.48 -13.83
N TYR A 159 0.34 -15.25 -14.21
CA TYR A 159 -0.74 -16.23 -14.03
C TYR A 159 -0.60 -17.43 -14.98
N LEU A 160 -0.12 -17.22 -16.21
CA LEU A 160 0.19 -18.31 -17.14
C LEU A 160 1.31 -19.23 -16.61
N GLU A 161 2.33 -18.68 -15.98
CA GLU A 161 3.46 -19.43 -15.42
C GLU A 161 3.02 -20.42 -14.33
N VAL A 162 1.96 -20.12 -13.59
CA VAL A 162 1.38 -21.00 -12.56
C VAL A 162 0.09 -21.70 -13.02
N GLU A 163 -0.22 -21.62 -14.32
CA GLU A 163 -1.40 -22.25 -14.94
C GLU A 163 -2.73 -21.91 -14.25
N LYS A 164 -2.90 -20.65 -13.84
CA LYS A 164 -4.14 -20.15 -13.22
C LYS A 164 -4.81 -19.09 -14.06
N GLU A 165 -6.13 -18.98 -13.88
CA GLU A 165 -6.92 -17.90 -14.44
C GLU A 165 -6.62 -16.56 -13.73
N ILE A 166 -6.65 -15.48 -14.50
CA ILE A 166 -6.51 -14.13 -13.94
C ILE A 166 -7.84 -13.73 -13.29
N PRO A 167 -7.84 -13.28 -12.02
CA PRO A 167 -9.05 -12.81 -11.37
C PRO A 167 -9.76 -11.70 -12.17
N PHE A 168 -11.07 -11.84 -12.36
CA PHE A 168 -11.84 -10.97 -13.26
C PHE A 168 -11.77 -9.49 -12.91
N PHE A 169 -11.56 -9.15 -11.63
CA PHE A 169 -11.52 -7.75 -11.17
C PHE A 169 -10.30 -6.98 -11.70
N PHE A 170 -9.26 -7.67 -12.20
CA PHE A 170 -8.12 -6.99 -12.82
C PHE A 170 -8.48 -6.20 -14.07
N LYS A 171 -9.63 -6.47 -14.71
CA LYS A 171 -10.16 -5.62 -15.78
C LYS A 171 -10.33 -4.17 -15.32
N GLU A 172 -10.64 -3.95 -14.04
CA GLU A 172 -10.83 -2.62 -13.48
C GLU A 172 -9.50 -1.85 -13.37
N ALA A 173 -8.36 -2.54 -13.35
CA ALA A 173 -7.05 -1.90 -13.40
C ALA A 173 -6.75 -1.27 -14.77
N LEU A 174 -7.57 -1.54 -15.79
CA LEU A 174 -7.50 -0.84 -17.08
C LEU A 174 -8.05 0.60 -16.99
N ASP A 175 -8.90 0.90 -16.00
CA ASP A 175 -9.34 2.26 -15.69
C ASP A 175 -8.21 3.01 -14.96
N ASP A 176 -7.86 4.20 -15.45
CA ASP A 176 -6.84 5.08 -14.85
C ASP A 176 -7.15 5.41 -13.39
N LYS A 177 -8.43 5.53 -13.03
CA LYS A 177 -8.85 5.86 -11.67
C LYS A 177 -8.53 4.74 -10.68
N ASN A 178 -8.61 3.49 -11.12
CA ASN A 178 -8.46 2.31 -10.27
C ASN A 178 -7.07 1.68 -10.36
N PHE A 179 -6.29 2.00 -11.40
CA PHE A 179 -5.02 1.35 -11.68
C PHE A 179 -4.06 1.39 -10.48
N SER A 180 -3.77 2.58 -9.93
CA SER A 180 -2.82 2.70 -8.82
C SER A 180 -3.31 1.97 -7.57
N MET A 181 -4.60 2.08 -7.23
CA MET A 181 -5.21 1.36 -6.10
C MET A 181 -4.98 -0.16 -6.23
N ILE A 182 -5.37 -0.74 -7.37
CA ILE A 182 -5.28 -2.18 -7.59
C ILE A 182 -3.82 -2.64 -7.68
N ALA A 183 -2.99 -1.93 -8.45
CA ALA A 183 -1.63 -2.34 -8.72
C ALA A 183 -0.74 -2.27 -7.47
N TYR A 184 -0.84 -1.22 -6.65
CA TYR A 184 -0.09 -1.15 -5.38
C TYR A 184 -0.61 -2.18 -4.38
N ALA A 185 -1.93 -2.34 -4.22
CA ALA A 185 -2.47 -3.32 -3.29
C ALA A 185 -2.04 -4.74 -3.65
N PHE A 186 -2.10 -5.09 -4.94
CA PHE A 186 -1.59 -6.36 -5.46
C PHE A 186 -0.10 -6.54 -5.19
N LEU A 187 0.72 -5.53 -5.46
CA LEU A 187 2.17 -5.60 -5.26
C LEU A 187 2.56 -5.78 -3.78
N ILE A 188 1.84 -5.10 -2.87
CA ILE A 188 1.99 -5.28 -1.42
C ILE A 188 1.61 -6.71 -1.05
N GLY A 189 0.47 -7.23 -1.54
CA GLY A 189 0.04 -8.59 -1.29
C GLY A 189 1.04 -9.65 -1.77
N LEU A 190 1.53 -9.49 -3.01
CA LEU A 190 2.51 -10.36 -3.67
C LEU A 190 3.83 -10.48 -2.91
N ASN A 191 4.15 -9.47 -2.10
CA ASN A 191 5.39 -9.42 -1.34
C ASN A 191 5.15 -9.45 0.18
N SER A 192 3.90 -9.61 0.61
CA SER A 192 3.56 -9.71 2.03
C SER A 192 3.95 -11.06 2.61
N GLU A 193 4.22 -11.12 3.91
CA GLU A 193 4.36 -12.38 4.62
C GLU A 193 2.98 -12.88 5.06
N GLU A 194 2.78 -14.21 5.00
CA GLU A 194 1.63 -14.81 5.67
C GLU A 194 1.85 -14.69 7.18
N LYS A 195 1.13 -13.78 7.83
CA LYS A 195 1.11 -13.76 9.30
C LYS A 195 0.71 -15.14 9.80
N SER A 196 1.50 -15.71 10.71
CA SER A 196 1.06 -16.86 11.48
C SER A 196 -0.22 -16.49 12.25
N LYS A 197 -1.12 -17.46 12.46
CA LYS A 197 -2.43 -17.25 13.09
C LYS A 197 -2.37 -16.57 14.48
N GLU A 198 -1.21 -16.55 15.12
CA GLU A 198 -0.96 -15.93 16.43
C GLU A 198 -0.81 -14.40 16.39
N GLU A 199 -0.51 -13.81 15.23
CA GLU A 199 -0.41 -12.35 15.10
C GLU A 199 -1.72 -11.69 14.68
N GLN A 200 -2.64 -12.45 14.07
CA GLN A 200 -3.98 -11.96 13.70
C GLN A 200 -4.89 -11.77 14.92
N SER A 201 -4.72 -12.58 15.98
CA SER A 201 -5.51 -12.48 17.21
C SER A 201 -5.21 -11.24 18.05
N LYS A 202 -4.03 -10.62 17.88
CA LYS A 202 -3.65 -9.39 18.59
C LYS A 202 -4.20 -8.11 17.94
N GLU A 203 -4.48 -8.14 16.64
CA GLU A 203 -5.05 -7.00 15.91
C GLU A 203 -6.59 -7.00 15.91
N GLY A 204 -7.23 -8.17 15.97
CA GLY A 204 -8.71 -8.30 15.99
C GLY A 204 -9.38 -7.90 17.31
N GLN A 205 -8.65 -7.78 18.42
CA GLN A 205 -9.20 -7.36 19.72
C GLN A 205 -9.30 -5.83 19.88
N ALA A 206 -8.68 -5.04 18.99
CA ALA A 206 -8.72 -3.58 19.08
C ALA A 206 -9.93 -2.93 18.38
N THR A 207 -10.76 -3.70 17.67
CA THR A 207 -11.88 -3.19 16.87
C THR A 207 -13.28 -3.53 17.39
N ASP A 208 -13.43 -4.30 18.47
CA ASP A 208 -14.74 -4.80 18.93
C ASP A 208 -15.20 -4.29 20.31
N GLU A 209 -14.46 -3.39 20.98
CA GLU A 209 -14.90 -2.82 22.28
C GLU A 209 -15.71 -1.51 22.16
N GLY A 210 -16.23 -1.19 20.96
CA GLY A 210 -16.87 0.10 20.67
C GLY A 210 -18.39 0.10 20.52
N GLU A 211 -19.09 -1.04 20.55
CA GLU A 211 -20.55 -1.08 20.38
C GLU A 211 -21.20 -2.10 21.33
N ASN A 212 -21.43 -1.68 22.58
CA ASN A 212 -22.61 -2.07 23.37
C ASN A 212 -22.56 -1.45 24.77
N SER A 213 -23.19 -0.29 24.94
CA SER A 213 -23.96 0.04 26.16
C SER A 213 -24.66 1.39 26.03
N GLU A 214 -25.86 1.38 25.45
CA GLU A 214 -26.92 2.31 25.87
C GLU A 214 -28.27 1.66 25.55
N SER A 215 -28.76 0.85 26.47
CA SER A 215 -30.18 0.53 26.63
C SER A 215 -30.41 -0.11 28.01
N ALA A 216 -30.63 0.74 29.01
CA ALA A 216 -31.51 0.50 30.16
C ALA A 216 -31.78 1.83 30.87
#